data_AF-H9F5G4-F1
#
_entry.id   AF-H9F5G4-F1
#
_cell.length_a   1.000
_cell.length_b   1.000
_cell.length_c   1.000
_cell.angle_alpha   90.00
_cell.angle_beta   90.00
_cell.angle_gamma   90.00
#
_symmetry.space_group_name_H-M   'P 1'
#
loop_
_entity.id
_entity.type
_entity.pdbx_description
1 polymer ?
#
loop_
_entity_poly.entity_id
_entity_poly.type
_entity_poly.pdbx_seq_one_letter_code
_entity_poly.pdbx_strand_id
1 'polypeptide(L)' 'PDSLTTPPLSESVTWIVLREPICISERQMGKFRSLLFTSEDDERIHMVNNFRPPQPLKGRVVKASFRA' A
#
# COMPACT_ATOMS: atom_id res chain seq x y z
N PRO A 1 -2.02 -14.72 11.38
CA PRO A 1 -1.84 -13.28 11.65
C PRO A 1 -0.89 -12.67 10.62
N ASP A 2 -1.25 -11.53 10.04
CA ASP A 2 -0.38 -10.77 9.14
C ASP A 2 0.00 -9.45 9.81
N SER A 3 0.80 -8.63 9.11
CA SER A 3 1.39 -7.41 9.64
C SER A 3 0.87 -6.11 9.01
N LEU A 4 1.12 -5.01 9.71
CA LEU A 4 1.17 -3.67 9.11
C LEU A 4 2.30 -3.58 8.08
N THR A 5 2.13 -2.76 7.03
CA THR A 5 3.16 -2.52 6.01
C THR A 5 4.09 -1.34 6.33
N THR A 6 3.83 -0.65 7.44
CA THR A 6 4.65 0.44 7.98
C THR A 6 5.05 0.11 9.43
N PRO A 7 6.21 0.59 9.92
CA PRO A 7 6.59 0.43 11.32
C PRO A 7 5.46 0.78 12.29
N PRO A 8 5.26 0.00 13.37
CA PRO A 8 6.14 -1.04 13.90
C PRO A 8 6.00 -2.44 13.24
N LEU A 9 5.25 -2.59 12.13
CA LEU A 9 5.05 -3.88 11.45
C LEU A 9 4.39 -4.96 12.32
N SER A 10 3.57 -4.57 13.29
CA SER A 10 2.91 -5.49 14.23
C SER A 10 2.09 -6.56 13.50
N GLU A 11 2.27 -7.82 13.88
CA GLU A 11 1.58 -8.99 13.31
C GLU A 11 0.16 -9.19 13.88
N SER A 12 -0.66 -8.15 13.82
CA SER A 12 -2.02 -8.11 14.40
C SER A 12 -3.13 -7.88 13.36
N VAL A 13 -2.81 -7.97 12.06
CA VAL A 13 -3.73 -7.60 10.98
C VAL A 13 -4.37 -8.84 10.35
N THR A 14 -5.68 -8.77 10.14
CA THR A 14 -6.43 -9.65 9.24
C THR A 14 -6.70 -8.91 7.94
N TRP A 15 -6.00 -9.27 6.86
CA TRP A 15 -6.19 -8.61 5.56
C TRP A 15 -7.46 -9.09 4.85
N ILE A 16 -8.20 -8.13 4.30
CA ILE A 16 -9.28 -8.35 3.34
C ILE A 16 -8.94 -7.51 2.11
N VAL A 17 -8.57 -8.18 1.03
CA VAL A 17 -8.24 -7.54 -0.25
C VAL A 17 -9.41 -7.76 -1.21
N LEU A 18 -10.01 -6.68 -1.71
CA LEU A 18 -11.13 -6.77 -2.64
C LEU A 18 -10.63 -7.18 -4.04
N ARG A 19 -11.42 -8.01 -4.73
CA ARG A 19 -11.09 -8.50 -6.08
C ARG A 19 -11.12 -7.38 -7.12
N GLU A 20 -12.17 -6.58 -7.08
CA GLU A 20 -12.40 -5.52 -8.07
C GLU A 20 -11.74 -4.21 -7.60
N PRO A 21 -10.85 -3.60 -8.40
CA PRO A 21 -10.26 -2.31 -8.08
C PRO A 21 -11.25 -1.17 -8.34
N ILE A 22 -10.96 -0.02 -7.75
CA ILE A 22 -11.55 1.26 -8.20
C ILE A 22 -10.66 1.87 -9.29
N CYS A 23 -11.28 2.49 -10.29
CA CYS A 23 -10.56 3.15 -11.38
C CYS A 23 -10.41 4.65 -11.10
N ILE A 24 -9.22 5.21 -11.38
CA ILE A 24 -8.96 6.65 -11.36
C ILE A 24 -8.29 7.08 -12.65
N SER A 25 -8.47 8.34 -13.05
CA SER A 25 -7.80 8.92 -14.21
C SER A 25 -6.31 9.18 -13.94
N GLU A 26 -5.50 9.25 -14.99
CA GLU A 26 -4.08 9.62 -14.90
C GLU A 26 -3.89 11.00 -14.25
N ARG A 27 -4.79 11.95 -14.54
CA ARG A 27 -4.80 13.27 -13.92
C ARG A 27 -4.98 13.19 -12.40
N GLN A 28 -5.83 12.28 -11.91
CA GLN A 28 -5.99 12.07 -10.46
C GLN A 28 -4.75 11.41 -9.87
N MET A 29 -4.14 10.43 -10.56
CA MET A 29 -2.90 9.81 -10.11
C MET A 29 -1.75 10.83 -10.00
N GLY A 30 -1.67 11.78 -10.94
CA GLY A 30 -0.72 12.89 -10.91
C GLY A 30 -0.81 13.74 -9.62
N LYS A 31 -2.02 13.92 -9.08
CA LYS A 31 -2.21 14.67 -7.81
C LYS A 31 -1.60 13.97 -6.60
N PHE A 32 -1.62 12.64 -6.55
CA PHE A 32 -0.94 11.92 -5.47
C PHE A 32 0.57 12.04 -5.59
N ARG A 33 1.10 11.91 -6.82
CA ARG A 33 2.54 12.00 -7.10
C ARG A 33 3.12 13.41 -6.91
N SER A 34 2.29 14.45 -6.89
CA SER A 34 2.72 15.81 -6.58
C SER A 34 2.87 16.11 -5.08
N LEU A 35 2.41 15.22 -4.19
CA LEU A 35 2.60 15.37 -2.74
C LEU A 35 4.10 15.31 -2.38
N LEU A 36 4.45 15.85 -1.22
CA LEU A 36 5.81 15.89 -0.70
C LEU A 36 5.93 15.06 0.59
N PHE A 37 7.06 14.39 0.77
CA PHE A 37 7.47 13.81 2.05
C PHE A 37 7.97 14.87 3.04
N THR A 38 8.39 16.02 2.52
CA THR A 38 9.08 17.06 3.27
C THR A 38 8.17 18.25 3.61
N SER A 39 8.58 19.02 4.62
CA SER A 39 7.86 20.23 5.07
C SER A 39 8.16 21.42 4.15
N GLU A 40 7.48 22.55 4.37
CA GLU A 40 7.63 23.74 3.50
C GLU A 40 9.03 24.34 3.50
N ASP A 41 9.74 24.27 4.63
CA ASP A 41 11.09 24.83 4.80
C ASP A 41 12.22 23.89 4.30
N ASP A 42 11.88 22.65 3.93
CA ASP A 42 12.84 21.63 3.53
C ASP A 42 13.01 21.54 2.00
N GLU A 43 14.06 20.85 1.55
CA GLU A 43 14.18 20.46 0.14
C GLU A 43 12.97 19.61 -0.29
N ARG A 44 12.41 19.90 -1.47
CA ARG A 44 11.20 19.22 -1.96
C ARG A 44 11.51 17.78 -2.40
N ILE A 45 11.03 16.80 -1.65
CA ILE A 45 11.11 15.38 -2.00
C ILE A 45 9.70 14.87 -2.28
N HIS A 46 9.44 14.46 -3.51
CA HIS A 46 8.12 13.94 -3.90
C HIS A 46 7.79 12.63 -3.19
N MET A 47 6.55 12.51 -2.71
CA MET A 47 5.99 11.32 -2.09
C MET A 47 5.62 10.29 -3.15
N VAL A 48 6.65 9.60 -3.66
CA VAL A 48 6.51 8.50 -4.62
C VAL A 48 7.13 7.23 -4.05
N ASN A 49 6.76 6.07 -4.60
CA ASN A 49 7.30 4.76 -4.22
C ASN A 49 7.17 4.45 -2.71
N ASN A 50 6.13 4.97 -2.07
CA ASN A 50 5.84 4.82 -0.64
C ASN A 50 5.10 3.50 -0.33
N PHE A 51 5.56 2.39 -0.90
CA PHE A 51 4.98 1.06 -0.70
C PHE A 51 6.05 0.07 -0.23
N ARG A 52 5.63 -0.93 0.54
CA ARG A 52 6.52 -2.02 0.99
C ARG A 52 6.56 -3.14 -0.06
N PRO A 53 7.73 -3.70 -0.42
CA PRO A 53 7.81 -4.85 -1.31
C PRO A 53 7.08 -6.09 -0.74
N PRO A 54 6.60 -7.01 -1.60
CA PRO A 54 6.04 -8.29 -1.17
C PRO A 54 6.98 -9.02 -0.22
N GLN A 55 6.42 -9.64 0.82
CA GLN A 55 7.17 -10.38 1.85
C GLN A 55 6.95 -11.88 1.71
N PRO A 56 7.86 -12.73 2.21
CA PRO A 56 7.72 -14.18 2.13
C PRO A 56 6.39 -14.68 2.70
N LEU A 57 5.73 -15.60 2.00
CA LEU A 57 4.43 -16.14 2.41
C LEU A 57 4.53 -17.02 3.66
N LYS A 58 5.68 -17.68 3.89
CA LYS A 58 5.96 -18.56 5.05
C LYS A 58 4.84 -19.60 5.30
N GLY A 59 4.33 -20.22 4.25
CA GLY A 59 3.29 -21.26 4.34
C GLY A 59 1.89 -20.78 4.72
N ARG A 60 1.65 -19.46 4.78
CA ARG A 60 0.29 -18.92 4.98
C ARG A 60 -0.60 -19.25 3.79
N VAL A 61 -1.89 -19.49 4.06
CA VAL A 61 -2.90 -19.81 3.04
C VAL A 61 -3.75 -18.57 2.76
N VAL A 62 -3.87 -18.20 1.48
CA VAL A 62 -4.79 -17.16 1.02
C VAL A 62 -6.13 -17.80 0.67
N LYS A 63 -7.23 -17.26 1.20
CA LYS A 63 -8.59 -17.70 0.91
C LYS A 63 -9.27 -16.72 -0.05
N ALA A 64 -10.08 -17.24 -0.96
CA ALA A 64 -10.92 -16.44 -1.84
C ALA A 64 -12.40 -16.66 -1.49
N SER A 65 -13.21 -15.60 -1.54
CA SER A 65 -14.66 -15.67 -1.38
C SER A 65 -15.39 -16.03 -2.68
N PHE A 66 -14.66 -16.26 -3.75
CA PHE A 66 -15.15 -16.54 -5.10
C PHE A 66 -14.36 -17.69 -5.74
N ARG A 67 -14.91 -18.28 -6.81
CA ARG A 67 -14.18 -19.14 -7.74
C ARG A 67 -13.79 -18.30 -8.96
N ALA A 68 -12.58 -18.53 -9.48
CA ALA A 68 -12.08 -17.87 -10.69
C ALA A 68 -12.51 -18.63 -11.94
#